data_AF-A0AAN8XS58-F1
#
_entry.id   AF-A0AAN8XS58-F1
#
_cell.length_a   1.000
_cell.length_b   1.000
_cell.length_c   1.000
_cell.angle_alpha   90.00
_cell.angle_beta   90.00
_cell.angle_gamma   90.00
#
_symmetry.space_group_name_H-M   'P 1'
#
loop_
_entity.id
_entity.type
_entity.pdbx_description
1 polymer ?
#
loop_
_entity_poly.entity_id
_entity_poly.type
_entity_poly.pdbx_seq_one_letter_code
_entity_poly.pdbx_strand_id
1 'polypeptide(L)'
;MRTCKGSYKRATLYMMLKLKLQKPNIRLGVILASFLGIVALWNLYLISSQSTGVHVRCDCGDEIATGERVGRYLDDLLAEVDPLTNRSVQERITDFHPSLAVDFLTQQEQRGHRCSVTPGLFSIRHRNAIWQEAEIGRQTFLVYGAYYDDRDKEEGPFVRVLVMVESTWPPTPTCHMWYKNEVVPTATKAVNVEYLHWQERLENEWLPYIVTCKVRSHRKDIPQVVSLVNHACGTSTNALKIHQEYSEPKKSLAVCHKFVYNPARDFSIRLVEWIEALRAWGVDHLTIYEAASHPNVKKVLTYYQTLGFLSLLPWTSPGSEPQSPYLYRILYDTQRYVLFTDENVPYTDCLLRHIGTHQYIGVWDVDEFILPSTEASLPKMMKKVRAKASEQGLTPTSYLARCTYYFDDLQEEPDGKLPEYFHMLRHIKRTVKFTPPRVFTKAIHDTSYALGLHAHFALLNLKGEVSRDHELYHMYPASEAQLAHYRHQCQGEDQTECKTLFRPHVVRDTTMWKYKHQIVQNTTKVLVTLKLTTP
;
A
#
# COMPACT_ATOMS: atom_id res chain seq x y z
N MET A 1 -22.60 11.36 49.82
CA MET A 1 -23.38 12.60 50.08
C MET A 1 -22.39 13.74 50.07
N ARG A 2 -22.48 14.82 49.31
CA ARG A 2 -23.50 15.49 48.49
C ARG A 2 -22.70 16.33 47.45
N THR A 3 -22.89 16.16 46.13
CA THR A 3 -23.69 17.03 45.21
C THR A 3 -23.17 18.48 45.09
N CYS A 4 -23.12 19.19 43.95
CA CYS A 4 -23.63 19.00 42.59
C CYS A 4 -23.09 20.14 41.67
N LYS A 5 -23.12 19.88 40.35
CA LYS A 5 -23.22 20.83 39.19
C LYS A 5 -22.04 21.72 38.78
N GLY A 6 -21.41 21.37 37.64
CA GLY A 6 -21.73 22.00 36.34
C GLY A 6 -20.69 22.93 35.67
N SER A 7 -20.35 22.57 34.42
CA SER A 7 -19.95 23.43 33.28
C SER A 7 -18.47 23.84 33.12
N TYR A 8 -17.91 23.52 31.94
CA TYR A 8 -16.61 23.99 31.45
C TYR A 8 -16.82 24.76 30.15
N LYS A 9 -16.43 26.04 30.11
CA LYS A 9 -15.79 26.67 28.94
C LYS A 9 -15.09 27.99 29.31
N ARG A 10 -13.80 28.03 28.94
CA ARG A 10 -12.92 29.14 28.54
C ARG A 10 -12.48 30.25 29.52
N ALA A 11 -11.15 30.38 29.52
CA ALA A 11 -10.32 31.59 29.37
C ALA A 11 -9.99 32.49 30.59
N THR A 12 -8.71 32.40 30.97
CA THR A 12 -7.71 33.48 31.20
C THR A 12 -7.95 34.58 32.25
N LEU A 13 -6.90 34.76 33.08
CA LEU A 13 -6.30 36.01 33.60
C LEU A 13 -6.59 36.45 35.07
N TYR A 14 -5.50 36.42 35.86
CA TYR A 14 -4.99 37.40 36.84
C TYR A 14 -5.67 37.71 38.21
N MET A 15 -4.76 37.67 39.22
CA MET A 15 -4.53 38.63 40.33
C MET A 15 -5.33 38.57 41.66
N MET A 16 -4.56 38.20 42.70
CA MET A 16 -4.38 38.86 44.01
C MET A 16 -5.41 38.76 45.17
N LEU A 17 -4.88 38.13 46.23
CA LEU A 17 -4.70 38.59 47.63
C LEU A 17 -5.69 38.18 48.74
N LYS A 18 -5.04 37.79 49.86
CA LYS A 18 -5.44 37.77 51.29
C LYS A 18 -6.27 36.57 51.78
N LEU A 19 -6.02 35.99 52.95
CA LEU A 19 -4.94 36.01 53.95
C LEU A 19 -5.33 34.95 55.02
N LYS A 20 -4.32 34.39 55.69
CA LYS A 20 -4.25 33.93 57.10
C LYS A 20 -4.30 32.43 57.45
N LEU A 21 -3.15 32.03 58.04
CA LEU A 21 -2.94 31.25 59.29
C LEU A 21 -3.34 29.76 59.22
N GLN A 22 -2.57 28.78 59.71
CA GLN A 22 -1.60 28.75 60.80
C GLN A 22 -0.83 27.39 60.72
N LYS A 23 0.50 27.42 60.93
CA LYS A 23 1.36 26.26 61.28
C LYS A 23 1.12 25.87 62.76
N PRO A 24 1.48 24.66 63.29
CA PRO A 24 2.86 24.14 63.21
C PRO A 24 3.13 22.59 63.31
N ASN A 25 4.38 22.26 62.94
CA ASN A 25 5.29 21.18 63.41
C ASN A 25 4.96 19.68 63.20
N ILE A 26 5.86 18.98 62.49
CA ILE A 26 6.67 17.84 62.99
C ILE A 26 7.87 17.60 62.02
N ARG A 27 8.93 17.06 62.60
CA ARG A 27 10.36 17.11 62.24
C ARG A 27 10.77 16.34 60.97
N LEU A 28 11.72 16.96 60.25
CA LEU A 28 12.69 16.34 59.35
C LEU A 28 13.63 15.39 60.11
N GLY A 29 13.81 14.19 59.60
CA GLY A 29 14.84 13.26 60.03
C GLY A 29 14.45 11.86 59.58
N VAL A 30 15.20 11.30 58.62
CA VAL A 30 14.92 10.05 57.90
C VAL A 30 13.91 10.22 56.75
N ILE A 31 14.40 10.70 55.60
CA ILE A 31 14.14 10.27 54.20
C ILE A 31 15.00 11.22 53.33
N LEU A 32 16.32 11.15 53.52
CA LEU A 32 17.30 11.83 52.65
C LEU A 32 18.35 10.83 52.12
N ALA A 33 18.12 9.53 52.35
CA ALA A 33 18.95 8.43 51.86
C ALA A 33 18.28 7.58 50.76
N SER A 34 17.08 7.95 50.31
CA SER A 34 16.32 7.17 49.30
C SER A 34 16.27 7.84 47.92
N PHE A 35 16.72 9.09 47.80
CA PHE A 35 16.58 9.87 46.56
C PHE A 35 17.83 9.89 45.68
N LEU A 36 18.98 9.46 46.17
CA LEU A 36 20.24 9.42 45.40
C LEU A 36 20.57 8.02 44.83
N GLY A 37 19.87 6.96 45.26
CA GLY A 37 20.02 5.59 44.71
C GLY A 37 19.10 5.26 43.53
N ILE A 38 18.08 6.08 43.25
CA ILE A 38 17.06 5.78 42.22
C ILE A 38 17.34 6.50 40.89
N VAL A 39 18.09 7.60 40.91
CA VAL A 39 18.46 8.34 39.68
C VAL A 39 19.58 7.65 38.90
N ALA A 40 20.40 6.81 39.56
CA ALA A 40 21.43 6.00 38.91
C ALA A 40 20.88 4.74 38.21
N LEU A 41 19.69 4.25 38.61
CA LEU A 41 19.03 3.11 37.98
C LEU A 41 18.13 3.51 36.80
N TRP A 42 17.74 4.77 36.68
CA TRP A 42 16.98 5.28 35.53
C TRP A 42 17.86 5.65 34.33
N ASN A 43 19.12 6.04 34.55
CA ASN A 43 20.03 6.41 33.46
C ASN A 43 20.85 5.25 32.86
N LEU A 44 20.77 4.05 33.44
CA LEU A 44 21.36 2.81 32.89
C LEU A 44 20.33 1.88 32.23
N TYR A 45 19.04 2.22 32.25
CA TYR A 45 17.96 1.42 31.64
C TYR A 45 17.38 2.02 30.35
N LEU A 46 17.85 3.20 29.93
CA LEU A 46 17.30 3.93 28.78
C LEU A 46 18.25 4.12 27.59
N ILE A 47 19.45 3.52 27.61
CA ILE A 47 20.36 3.51 26.44
C ILE A 47 21.11 2.17 26.40
N SER A 48 20.41 1.06 26.15
CA SER A 48 20.99 -0.23 25.68
C SER A 48 19.91 -1.31 25.49
N SER A 49 18.88 -1.04 24.70
CA SER A 49 18.17 -2.12 24.00
C SER A 49 17.84 -1.67 22.58
N GLN A 50 18.88 -1.37 21.81
CA GLN A 50 18.81 -1.70 20.40
C GLN A 50 18.41 -3.18 20.34
N SER A 51 17.32 -3.47 19.65
CA SER A 51 16.90 -4.83 19.35
C SER A 51 18.03 -5.49 18.55
N THR A 52 18.94 -6.17 19.25
CA THR A 52 19.89 -7.04 18.60
C THR A 52 19.05 -8.14 17.97
N GLY A 53 18.81 -8.05 16.66
CA GLY A 53 18.14 -9.09 15.88
C GLY A 53 18.98 -10.36 15.97
N VAL A 54 18.75 -11.15 17.01
CA VAL A 54 19.47 -12.40 17.22
C VAL A 54 19.07 -13.33 16.09
N HIS A 55 20.04 -13.63 15.24
CA HIS A 55 19.88 -14.58 14.15
C HIS A 55 20.24 -15.97 14.67
N VAL A 56 19.29 -16.89 14.57
CA VAL A 56 19.49 -18.30 14.90
C VAL A 56 19.55 -19.07 13.58
N ARG A 57 20.69 -19.68 13.28
CA ARG A 57 20.76 -20.63 12.16
C ARG A 57 20.08 -21.92 12.61
N CYS A 58 19.04 -22.34 11.90
CA CYS A 58 18.35 -23.58 12.22
C CYS A 58 19.18 -24.79 11.79
N ASP A 59 18.95 -25.91 12.48
CA ASP A 59 19.38 -27.23 12.04
C ASP A 59 18.24 -27.90 11.25
N CYS A 60 18.59 -28.85 10.39
CA CYS A 60 17.64 -29.61 9.58
C CYS A 60 16.71 -30.47 10.46
N GLY A 61 17.19 -30.86 11.64
CA GLY A 61 16.53 -31.81 12.51
C GLY A 61 16.37 -33.14 11.77
N ASP A 62 15.12 -33.61 11.64
CA ASP A 62 14.80 -34.77 10.82
C ASP A 62 14.70 -34.41 9.33
N GLU A 63 15.18 -35.32 8.49
CA GLU A 63 14.96 -35.28 7.04
C GLU A 63 13.64 -35.96 6.68
N ILE A 64 12.85 -35.29 5.85
CA ILE A 64 11.59 -35.80 5.32
C ILE A 64 11.86 -36.25 3.88
N ALA A 65 11.71 -37.55 3.62
CA ALA A 65 11.78 -38.08 2.27
C ALA A 65 10.62 -37.53 1.41
N THR A 66 10.95 -36.92 0.27
CA THR A 66 9.98 -36.41 -0.71
C THR A 66 9.72 -37.42 -1.84
N GLY A 67 10.61 -38.42 -1.96
CA GLY A 67 10.51 -39.52 -2.93
C GLY A 67 10.95 -39.11 -4.34
N GLU A 68 12.09 -39.64 -4.82
CA GLU A 68 12.68 -39.29 -6.14
C GLU A 68 11.74 -39.46 -7.35
N ARG A 69 10.74 -40.35 -7.24
CA ARG A 69 9.75 -40.57 -8.30
C ARG A 69 8.74 -39.40 -8.42
N VAL A 70 8.49 -38.69 -7.32
CA VAL A 70 7.61 -37.51 -7.27
C VAL A 70 8.28 -36.31 -7.93
N GLY A 71 9.59 -36.11 -7.71
CA GLY A 71 10.35 -35.00 -8.30
C GLY A 71 10.34 -35.01 -9.84
N ARG A 72 10.63 -36.16 -10.47
CA ARG A 72 10.61 -36.27 -11.94
C ARG A 72 9.23 -36.02 -12.56
N TYR A 73 8.18 -36.56 -11.94
CA TYR A 73 6.81 -36.34 -12.41
C TYR A 73 6.38 -34.88 -12.25
N LEU A 74 6.84 -34.20 -11.19
CA LEU A 74 6.60 -32.78 -10.97
C LEU A 74 7.25 -31.92 -12.05
N ASP A 75 8.48 -32.23 -12.47
CA ASP A 75 9.19 -31.48 -13.52
C ASP A 75 8.44 -31.53 -14.86
N ASP A 76 7.98 -32.72 -15.26
CA ASP A 76 7.21 -32.90 -16.48
C ASP A 76 5.92 -32.06 -16.43
N LEU A 77 5.18 -32.11 -15.32
CA LEU A 77 3.95 -31.33 -15.13
C LEU A 77 4.19 -29.82 -15.13
N LEU A 78 5.24 -29.34 -14.46
CA LEU A 78 5.56 -27.92 -14.39
C LEU A 78 6.00 -27.36 -15.75
N ALA A 79 6.64 -28.19 -16.57
CA ALA A 79 7.06 -27.88 -17.93
C ALA A 79 5.94 -27.95 -18.97
N GLU A 80 4.77 -28.53 -18.65
CA GLU A 80 3.63 -28.56 -19.56
C GLU A 80 3.23 -27.14 -19.98
N VAL A 81 3.06 -26.92 -21.28
CA VAL A 81 2.71 -25.62 -21.84
C VAL A 81 1.20 -25.56 -22.08
N ASP A 82 0.56 -24.55 -21.51
CA ASP A 82 -0.84 -24.24 -21.80
C ASP A 82 -0.95 -23.73 -23.25
N PRO A 83 -1.70 -24.42 -24.13
CA PRO A 83 -1.80 -24.06 -25.55
C PRO A 83 -2.51 -22.71 -25.79
N LEU A 84 -3.28 -22.21 -24.83
CA LEU A 84 -4.00 -20.93 -24.96
C LEU A 84 -3.12 -19.73 -24.61
N THR A 85 -2.21 -19.90 -23.65
CA THR A 85 -1.35 -18.81 -23.15
C THR A 85 0.08 -18.91 -23.63
N ASN A 86 0.48 -20.07 -24.18
CA ASN A 86 1.86 -20.42 -24.52
C ASN A 86 2.82 -20.21 -23.33
N ARG A 87 2.34 -20.51 -22.12
CA ARG A 87 3.10 -20.42 -20.88
C ARG A 87 3.15 -21.78 -20.20
N SER A 88 4.26 -22.09 -19.55
CA SER A 88 4.40 -23.30 -18.73
C SER A 88 3.46 -23.27 -17.52
N VAL A 89 3.10 -24.42 -16.97
CA VAL A 89 2.31 -24.52 -15.73
C VAL A 89 2.99 -23.74 -14.60
N GLN A 90 4.31 -23.81 -14.46
CA GLN A 90 5.07 -23.05 -13.47
C GLN A 90 4.89 -21.52 -13.62
N GLU A 91 4.97 -21.02 -14.85
CA GLU A 91 4.72 -19.60 -15.12
C GLU A 91 3.28 -19.21 -14.80
N ARG A 92 2.31 -20.07 -15.11
CA ARG A 92 0.91 -19.82 -14.77
C ARG A 92 0.70 -19.79 -13.26
N ILE A 93 1.32 -20.68 -12.49
CA ILE A 93 1.27 -20.61 -11.02
C ILE A 93 1.82 -19.26 -10.55
N THR A 94 2.92 -18.79 -11.14
CA THR A 94 3.49 -17.47 -10.82
C THR A 94 2.55 -16.32 -11.18
N ASP A 95 1.82 -16.41 -12.29
CA ASP A 95 0.84 -15.40 -12.69
C ASP A 95 -0.35 -15.33 -11.73
N PHE A 96 -0.83 -16.48 -11.25
CA PHE A 96 -1.97 -16.57 -10.32
C PHE A 96 -1.57 -16.34 -8.86
N HIS A 97 -0.34 -16.68 -8.47
CA HIS A 97 0.17 -16.58 -7.11
C HIS A 97 1.55 -15.89 -7.11
N PRO A 98 1.63 -14.59 -7.43
CA PRO A 98 2.90 -13.89 -7.68
C PRO A 98 3.84 -13.82 -6.47
N SER A 99 3.32 -14.06 -5.27
CA SER A 99 4.08 -14.12 -4.03
C SER A 99 4.57 -15.52 -3.65
N LEU A 100 4.08 -16.60 -4.29
CA LEU A 100 4.50 -17.96 -3.96
C LEU A 100 5.92 -18.22 -4.46
N ALA A 101 6.77 -18.78 -3.58
CA ALA A 101 8.14 -19.14 -3.92
C ALA A 101 8.24 -20.47 -4.70
N VAL A 102 7.55 -20.57 -5.85
CA VAL A 102 7.41 -21.81 -6.64
C VAL A 102 8.76 -22.45 -6.96
N ASP A 103 9.72 -21.67 -7.44
CA ASP A 103 11.05 -22.16 -7.79
C ASP A 103 11.76 -22.78 -6.59
N PHE A 104 11.69 -22.12 -5.44
CA PHE A 104 12.30 -22.60 -4.19
C PHE A 104 11.64 -23.89 -3.71
N LEU A 105 10.31 -23.94 -3.70
CA LEU A 105 9.55 -25.10 -3.24
C LEU A 105 9.79 -26.31 -4.14
N THR A 106 9.78 -26.11 -5.46
CA THR A 106 10.08 -27.15 -6.45
C THR A 106 11.48 -27.70 -6.26
N GLN A 107 12.48 -26.82 -6.07
CA GLN A 107 13.85 -27.25 -5.77
C GLN A 107 13.96 -28.06 -4.48
N GLN A 108 13.11 -27.82 -3.48
CA GLN A 108 13.11 -28.66 -2.27
C GLN A 108 12.57 -30.06 -2.55
N GLU A 109 11.51 -30.18 -3.35
CA GLU A 109 10.94 -31.48 -3.70
C GLU A 109 11.91 -32.34 -4.53
N GLN A 110 12.63 -31.71 -5.46
CA GLN A 110 13.61 -32.36 -6.35
C GLN A 110 14.82 -32.96 -5.61
N ARG A 111 15.15 -32.48 -4.41
CA ARG A 111 16.30 -32.98 -3.62
C ARG A 111 16.11 -34.40 -3.09
N GLY A 112 14.89 -34.96 -3.16
CA GLY A 112 14.54 -36.29 -2.66
C GLY A 112 14.39 -36.36 -1.13
N HIS A 113 15.05 -35.46 -0.39
CA HIS A 113 14.96 -35.25 1.05
C HIS A 113 14.89 -33.75 1.34
N ARG A 114 14.01 -33.34 2.27
CA ARG A 114 13.87 -31.94 2.71
C ARG A 114 13.98 -31.83 4.23
N CYS A 115 14.51 -30.71 4.72
CA CYS A 115 14.53 -30.44 6.16
C CYS A 115 13.11 -30.26 6.71
N SER A 116 12.87 -30.76 7.92
CA SER A 116 11.58 -30.63 8.63
C SER A 116 11.11 -29.18 8.81
N VAL A 117 12.06 -28.24 8.97
CA VAL A 117 11.82 -26.80 9.10
C VAL A 117 11.51 -26.10 7.77
N THR A 118 11.85 -26.74 6.65
CA THR A 118 11.73 -26.19 5.30
C THR A 118 10.43 -26.68 4.65
N PRO A 119 9.58 -25.76 4.17
CA PRO A 119 8.32 -26.15 3.58
C PRO A 119 8.56 -26.86 2.24
N GLY A 120 7.86 -27.96 2.02
CA GLY A 120 7.65 -28.54 0.70
C GLY A 120 6.47 -27.89 -0.02
N LEU A 121 6.33 -28.14 -1.31
CA LEU A 121 5.30 -27.54 -2.17
C LEU A 121 3.88 -27.77 -1.60
N PHE A 122 3.58 -29.00 -1.18
CA PHE A 122 2.26 -29.38 -0.66
C PHE A 122 2.09 -29.14 0.85
N SER A 123 3.11 -28.62 1.53
CA SER A 123 3.02 -28.23 2.94
C SER A 123 2.54 -26.78 3.14
N ILE A 124 2.48 -26.01 2.04
CA ILE A 124 1.95 -24.66 2.05
C ILE A 124 0.45 -24.72 2.30
N ARG A 125 -0.01 -23.99 3.32
CA ARG A 125 -1.42 -23.82 3.63
C ARG A 125 -1.93 -22.62 2.86
N HIS A 126 -2.81 -22.86 1.91
CA HIS A 126 -3.46 -21.81 1.13
C HIS A 126 -4.84 -21.52 1.71
N ARG A 127 -5.15 -20.25 1.95
CA ARG A 127 -6.51 -19.81 2.27
C ARG A 127 -7.35 -19.71 1.00
N ASN A 128 -6.76 -19.14 -0.05
CA ASN A 128 -7.33 -18.98 -1.38
C ASN A 128 -6.18 -18.79 -2.38
N ALA A 129 -6.47 -18.17 -3.53
CA ALA A 129 -5.53 -18.07 -4.64
C ALA A 129 -4.25 -17.27 -4.34
N ILE A 130 -4.26 -16.30 -3.42
CA ILE A 130 -3.09 -15.41 -3.18
C ILE A 130 -2.66 -15.35 -1.72
N TRP A 131 -3.48 -15.82 -0.79
CA TRP A 131 -3.22 -15.77 0.65
C TRP A 131 -2.74 -17.13 1.17
N GLN A 132 -1.58 -17.15 1.84
CA GLN A 132 -1.08 -18.32 2.55
C GLN A 132 -1.33 -18.15 4.06
N GLU A 133 -1.36 -19.25 4.82
CA GLU A 133 -1.66 -19.24 6.26
C GLU A 133 -0.42 -19.55 7.11
N ALA A 134 -0.25 -18.79 8.18
CA ALA A 134 0.74 -19.02 9.23
C ALA A 134 0.06 -19.00 10.61
N GLU A 135 0.28 -20.04 11.41
CA GLU A 135 -0.24 -20.11 12.78
C GLU A 135 0.78 -19.55 13.78
N ILE A 136 0.44 -18.43 14.42
CA ILE A 136 1.30 -17.74 15.39
C ILE A 136 0.52 -17.58 16.69
N GLY A 137 0.95 -18.24 17.76
CA GLY A 137 0.16 -18.34 18.99
C GLY A 137 -1.18 -19.04 18.75
N ARG A 138 -2.28 -18.32 18.92
CA ARG A 138 -3.66 -18.80 18.64
C ARG A 138 -4.29 -18.04 17.46
N GLN A 139 -3.46 -17.37 16.66
CA GLN A 139 -3.89 -16.43 15.64
C GLN A 139 -3.40 -16.92 14.28
N THR A 140 -4.30 -16.97 13.33
CA THR A 140 -3.98 -17.23 11.93
C THR A 140 -3.59 -15.93 11.25
N PHE A 141 -2.40 -15.91 10.66
CA PHE A 141 -1.90 -14.83 9.83
C PHE A 141 -2.13 -15.22 8.38
N LEU A 142 -2.83 -14.39 7.64
CA LEU A 142 -2.90 -14.47 6.20
C LEU A 142 -1.73 -13.68 5.62
N VAL A 143 -0.77 -14.36 5.02
CA VAL A 143 0.44 -13.74 4.50
C VAL A 143 0.31 -13.53 2.99
N TYR A 144 0.57 -12.31 2.54
CA TYR A 144 0.31 -11.88 1.16
C TYR A 144 1.57 -11.83 0.30
N GLY A 145 2.56 -11.03 0.72
CA GLY A 145 3.75 -10.73 -0.07
C GLY A 145 4.90 -10.21 0.80
N ALA A 146 6.13 -10.37 0.30
CA ALA A 146 7.35 -10.01 1.01
C ALA A 146 8.29 -9.15 0.15
N TYR A 147 8.93 -8.16 0.75
CA TYR A 147 9.71 -7.13 0.06
C TYR A 147 11.03 -6.88 0.75
N TYR A 148 12.13 -6.89 0.00
CA TYR A 148 13.42 -6.46 0.52
C TYR A 148 13.50 -4.94 0.56
N ASP A 149 13.86 -4.38 1.72
CA ASP A 149 13.91 -2.95 1.97
C ASP A 149 15.22 -2.59 2.66
N ASP A 150 16.13 -1.97 1.91
CA ASP A 150 17.45 -1.56 2.39
C ASP A 150 17.55 -0.05 2.65
N ARG A 151 16.42 0.68 2.68
CA ARG A 151 16.41 2.15 2.81
C ARG A 151 16.86 2.65 4.17
N ASP A 152 16.63 1.87 5.23
CA ASP A 152 17.12 2.16 6.57
C ASP A 152 18.59 1.74 6.70
N LYS A 153 19.48 2.73 6.61
CA LYS A 153 20.93 2.50 6.71
C LYS A 153 21.44 2.42 8.15
N GLU A 154 20.63 2.81 9.14
CA GLU A 154 21.00 2.81 10.55
C GLU A 154 20.70 1.44 11.19
N GLU A 155 19.48 0.95 11.01
CA GLU A 155 19.04 -0.31 11.61
C GLU A 155 19.26 -1.53 10.71
N GLY A 156 19.49 -1.29 9.42
CA GLY A 156 19.92 -2.28 8.45
C GLY A 156 18.79 -2.72 7.50
N PRO A 157 19.11 -3.60 6.55
CA PRO A 157 18.11 -4.08 5.61
C PRO A 157 17.07 -4.96 6.31
N PHE A 158 15.84 -4.86 5.80
CA PHE A 158 14.69 -5.57 6.30
C PHE A 158 14.00 -6.37 5.19
N VAL A 159 13.26 -7.40 5.60
CA VAL A 159 12.18 -7.97 4.80
C VAL A 159 10.86 -7.48 5.42
N ARG A 160 10.07 -6.77 4.62
CA ARG A 160 8.71 -6.31 4.98
C ARG A 160 7.71 -7.34 4.47
N VAL A 161 6.90 -7.90 5.36
CA VAL A 161 5.87 -8.89 5.00
C VAL A 161 4.49 -8.30 5.25
N LEU A 162 3.66 -8.26 4.20
CA LEU A 162 2.27 -7.82 4.29
C LEU A 162 1.40 -8.99 4.74
N VAL A 163 0.61 -8.75 5.80
CA VAL A 163 -0.26 -9.76 6.39
C VAL A 163 -1.61 -9.17 6.75
N MET A 164 -2.62 -10.04 6.87
CA MET A 164 -3.87 -9.73 7.55
C MET A 164 -4.08 -10.70 8.71
N VAL A 165 -4.57 -10.17 9.84
CA VAL A 165 -4.78 -10.94 11.07
C VAL A 165 -6.11 -10.52 11.68
N GLU A 166 -6.92 -11.50 12.07
CA GLU A 166 -8.14 -11.27 12.85
C GLU A 166 -7.80 -11.03 14.34
N SER A 167 -7.05 -9.96 14.60
CA SER A 167 -6.63 -9.57 15.95
C SER A 167 -6.25 -8.10 15.99
N THR A 168 -6.70 -7.39 17.02
CA THR A 168 -6.32 -5.99 17.25
C THR A 168 -4.88 -5.84 17.76
N TRP A 169 -4.31 -6.91 18.32
CA TRP A 169 -2.96 -6.96 18.88
C TRP A 169 -2.30 -8.31 18.55
N PRO A 170 -1.88 -8.50 17.29
CA PRO A 170 -1.33 -9.77 16.83
C PRO A 170 -0.01 -10.11 17.55
N PRO A 171 0.26 -11.39 17.86
CA PRO A 171 1.52 -11.80 18.45
C PRO A 171 2.69 -11.59 17.47
N THR A 172 3.88 -11.26 17.98
CA THR A 172 5.06 -11.10 17.13
C THR A 172 5.53 -12.45 16.55
N PRO A 173 5.57 -12.64 15.22
CA PRO A 173 6.05 -13.88 14.62
C PRO A 173 7.58 -13.98 14.64
N THR A 174 8.09 -15.16 14.31
CA THR A 174 9.50 -15.36 13.94
C THR A 174 9.59 -15.51 12.43
N CYS A 175 10.57 -14.87 11.81
CA CYS A 175 10.81 -14.94 10.38
C CYS A 175 11.87 -16.00 10.08
N HIS A 176 11.51 -16.99 9.28
CA HIS A 176 12.45 -17.91 8.65
C HIS A 176 12.85 -17.36 7.30
N MET A 177 14.15 -17.20 7.06
CA MET A 177 14.67 -16.66 5.80
C MET A 177 15.67 -17.62 5.19
N TRP A 178 15.45 -17.98 3.92
CA TRP A 178 16.37 -18.79 3.13
C TRP A 178 17.16 -17.91 2.18
N TYR A 179 18.48 -18.02 2.26
CA TYR A 179 19.40 -17.34 1.35
C TYR A 179 19.75 -18.27 0.19
N LYS A 180 20.43 -17.72 -0.82
CA LYS A 180 20.78 -18.46 -2.02
C LYS A 180 21.54 -19.74 -1.65
N ASN A 181 21.08 -20.88 -2.19
CA ASN A 181 21.63 -22.21 -1.97
C ASN A 181 21.52 -22.75 -0.52
N GLU A 182 20.85 -22.08 0.39
CA GLU A 182 20.63 -22.60 1.75
C GLU A 182 19.42 -23.55 1.79
N VAL A 183 19.56 -24.64 2.55
CA VAL A 183 18.49 -25.65 2.74
C VAL A 183 17.72 -25.39 4.03
N VAL A 184 18.39 -24.81 5.03
CA VAL A 184 17.84 -24.47 6.35
C VAL A 184 17.69 -22.95 6.47
N PRO A 185 16.65 -22.46 7.15
CA PRO A 185 16.45 -21.03 7.32
C PRO A 185 17.38 -20.44 8.38
N THR A 186 17.63 -19.14 8.26
CA THR A 186 17.99 -18.30 9.40
C THR A 186 16.69 -17.79 10.05
N ALA A 187 16.49 -18.12 11.32
CA ALA A 187 15.37 -17.64 12.12
C ALA A 187 15.72 -16.31 12.81
N THR A 188 14.83 -15.32 12.72
CA THR A 188 14.98 -14.03 13.39
C THR A 188 13.62 -13.57 13.90
N LYS A 189 13.53 -13.14 15.16
CA LYS A 189 12.28 -12.57 15.69
C LYS A 189 11.94 -11.30 14.90
N ALA A 190 10.68 -11.13 14.51
CA ALA A 190 10.26 -9.89 13.87
C ALA A 190 10.49 -8.71 14.84
N VAL A 191 11.00 -7.59 14.31
CA VAL A 191 11.29 -6.41 15.13
C VAL A 191 10.02 -5.61 15.41
N ASN A 192 9.13 -5.53 14.41
CA ASN A 192 7.89 -4.78 14.48
C ASN A 192 6.73 -5.55 13.81
N VAL A 193 5.51 -5.28 14.29
CA VAL A 193 4.24 -5.65 13.65
C VAL A 193 3.36 -4.41 13.67
N GLU A 194 3.33 -3.66 12.56
CA GLU A 194 2.75 -2.32 12.49
C GLU A 194 1.39 -2.34 11.78
N TYR A 195 0.39 -1.71 12.39
CA TYR A 195 -0.97 -1.67 11.88
C TYR A 195 -1.09 -0.73 10.67
N LEU A 196 -1.77 -1.19 9.62
CA LEU A 196 -1.83 -0.50 8.33
C LEU A 196 -3.25 0.06 8.07
N HIS A 197 -3.75 0.89 8.98
CA HIS A 197 -5.03 1.58 8.81
C HIS A 197 -5.10 2.86 9.65
N TRP A 198 -5.97 3.80 9.27
CA TRP A 198 -6.14 5.07 9.98
C TRP A 198 -7.30 5.08 10.98
N GLN A 199 -8.22 4.13 10.86
CA GLN A 199 -9.35 3.96 11.79
C GLN A 199 -9.00 2.99 12.91
N GLU A 200 -9.77 3.03 13.98
CA GLU A 200 -9.65 2.12 15.11
C GLU A 200 -9.71 0.64 14.68
N ARG A 201 -9.03 -0.19 15.47
CA ARG A 201 -8.98 -1.64 15.26
C ARG A 201 -10.29 -2.24 15.75
N LEU A 202 -10.99 -2.93 14.87
CA LEU A 202 -12.23 -3.63 15.21
C LEU A 202 -11.93 -5.10 15.51
N GLU A 203 -12.66 -5.64 16.50
CA GLU A 203 -12.63 -7.08 16.79
C GLU A 203 -13.43 -7.86 15.74
N ASN A 204 -13.03 -9.10 15.47
CA ASN A 204 -13.66 -9.99 14.47
C ASN A 204 -13.60 -9.46 13.03
N GLU A 205 -12.64 -8.59 12.73
CA GLU A 205 -12.34 -8.10 11.39
C GLU A 205 -10.92 -8.50 11.00
N TRP A 206 -10.69 -8.77 9.71
CA TRP A 206 -9.35 -8.99 9.19
C TRP A 206 -8.62 -7.66 9.10
N LEU A 207 -7.57 -7.47 9.91
CA LEU A 207 -6.84 -6.21 10.00
C LEU A 207 -5.46 -6.32 9.33
N PRO A 208 -5.03 -5.32 8.54
CA PRO A 208 -3.77 -5.36 7.80
C PRO A 208 -2.60 -4.91 8.68
N TYR A 209 -1.48 -5.61 8.55
CA TYR A 209 -0.23 -5.30 9.25
C TYR A 209 0.99 -5.45 8.33
N ILE A 210 2.06 -4.74 8.68
CA ILE A 210 3.41 -4.96 8.15
C ILE A 210 4.25 -5.63 9.24
N VAL A 211 4.72 -6.84 8.96
CA VAL A 211 5.71 -7.54 9.79
C VAL A 211 7.09 -7.20 9.28
N THR A 212 7.98 -6.71 10.15
CA THR A 212 9.35 -6.35 9.78
C THR A 212 10.34 -7.38 10.32
N CYS A 213 11.08 -8.01 9.41
CA CYS A 213 12.11 -9.00 9.73
C CYS A 213 13.50 -8.42 9.45
N LYS A 214 14.40 -8.42 10.42
CA LYS A 214 15.79 -7.95 10.23
C LYS A 214 16.58 -8.97 9.42
N VAL A 215 17.24 -8.53 8.35
CA VAL A 215 18.10 -9.38 7.51
C VAL A 215 19.49 -9.49 8.14
N ARG A 216 20.18 -10.62 7.95
CA ARG A 216 21.55 -10.78 8.44
C ARG A 216 22.47 -9.75 7.76
N SER A 217 23.26 -9.02 8.55
CA SER A 217 23.99 -7.78 8.19
C SER A 217 25.04 -7.90 7.05
N HIS A 218 25.16 -9.04 6.38
CA HIS A 218 26.05 -9.19 5.24
C HIS A 218 25.40 -8.61 3.98
N ARG A 219 25.76 -7.36 3.62
CA ARG A 219 25.20 -6.56 2.50
C ARG A 219 25.12 -7.24 1.13
N LYS A 220 25.77 -8.39 0.92
CA LYS A 220 25.76 -9.14 -0.34
C LYS A 220 24.80 -10.31 -0.35
N ASP A 221 24.15 -10.59 0.77
CA ASP A 221 23.41 -11.81 0.97
C ASP A 221 21.96 -11.46 1.28
N ILE A 222 21.13 -11.52 0.24
CA ILE A 222 19.72 -11.15 0.29
C ILE A 222 18.90 -12.44 0.35
N PRO A 223 18.02 -12.60 1.35
CA PRO A 223 17.17 -13.77 1.41
C PRO A 223 16.24 -13.80 0.19
N GLN A 224 16.01 -15.00 -0.35
CA GLN A 224 15.16 -15.22 -1.52
C GLN A 224 13.73 -15.56 -1.12
N VAL A 225 13.57 -16.19 0.05
CA VAL A 225 12.29 -16.65 0.58
C VAL A 225 12.17 -16.31 2.05
N VAL A 226 10.98 -15.91 2.48
CA VAL A 226 10.61 -15.75 3.89
C VAL A 226 9.36 -16.55 4.24
N SER A 227 9.33 -17.09 5.46
CA SER A 227 8.15 -17.65 6.09
C SER A 227 7.95 -17.04 7.47
N LEU A 228 6.69 -16.86 7.87
CA LEU A 228 6.35 -16.52 9.25
C LEU A 228 6.03 -17.80 10.02
N VAL A 229 6.61 -17.96 11.21
CA VAL A 229 6.44 -19.11 12.09
C VAL A 229 6.29 -18.69 13.56
N ASN A 230 5.67 -19.56 14.36
CA ASN A 230 5.37 -19.28 15.76
C ASN A 230 6.65 -19.07 16.61
N HIS A 231 7.64 -19.94 16.43
CA HIS A 231 8.92 -19.93 17.15
C HIS A 231 10.08 -20.28 16.21
N ALA A 232 11.29 -19.89 16.60
CA ALA A 232 12.50 -20.18 15.82
C ALA A 232 12.65 -21.68 15.56
N CYS A 233 12.97 -22.02 14.32
CA CYS A 233 13.16 -23.39 13.83
C CYS A 233 11.92 -24.30 13.98
N GLY A 234 10.72 -23.71 14.03
CA GLY A 234 9.47 -24.45 13.88
C GLY A 234 9.18 -24.85 12.42
N THR A 235 8.18 -25.69 12.20
CA THR A 235 7.75 -26.07 10.85
C THR A 235 7.12 -24.87 10.12
N SER A 236 7.55 -24.61 8.89
CA SER A 236 7.01 -23.54 8.05
C SER A 236 5.81 -24.05 7.23
N THR A 237 4.72 -23.26 7.18
CA THR A 237 3.49 -23.59 6.42
C THR A 237 3.16 -22.58 5.32
N ASN A 238 4.06 -21.61 5.11
CA ASN A 238 3.98 -20.57 4.10
C ASN A 238 5.39 -20.34 3.55
N ALA A 239 5.52 -19.80 2.35
CA ALA A 239 6.78 -19.46 1.70
C ALA A 239 6.55 -18.33 0.69
N LEU A 240 6.96 -17.13 1.05
CA LEU A 240 6.85 -15.94 0.22
C LEU A 240 8.16 -15.68 -0.51
N LYS A 241 8.09 -15.53 -1.84
CA LYS A 241 9.16 -14.96 -2.64
C LYS A 241 9.39 -13.52 -2.18
N ILE A 242 10.64 -13.16 -1.95
CA ILE A 242 11.02 -11.80 -1.59
C ILE A 242 11.20 -10.98 -2.87
N HIS A 243 10.37 -9.95 -3.04
CA HIS A 243 10.48 -9.02 -4.16
C HIS A 243 11.67 -8.08 -3.96
N GLN A 244 12.51 -8.00 -5.00
CA GLN A 244 13.77 -7.24 -5.02
C GLN A 244 14.03 -6.72 -6.45
N GLU A 245 13.25 -5.74 -6.89
CA GLU A 245 13.42 -5.10 -8.19
C GLU A 245 14.12 -3.74 -8.05
N TYR A 246 15.10 -3.50 -8.91
CA TYR A 246 15.89 -2.27 -8.92
C TYR A 246 16.03 -1.72 -10.33
N SER A 247 15.98 -0.40 -10.48
CA SER A 247 16.42 0.27 -11.69
C SER A 247 17.39 1.39 -11.35
N GLU A 248 18.50 1.45 -12.09
CA GLU A 248 19.52 2.49 -11.93
C GLU A 248 19.71 3.23 -13.26
N PRO A 249 19.32 4.52 -13.36
CA PRO A 249 18.63 5.31 -12.33
C PRO A 249 17.17 4.85 -12.12
N LYS A 250 16.60 5.20 -10.95
CA LYS A 250 15.15 5.05 -10.71
C LYS A 250 14.35 5.87 -11.72
N LYS A 251 13.25 5.30 -12.20
CA LYS A 251 12.22 6.01 -12.97
C LYS A 251 11.52 7.06 -12.08
N SER A 252 10.75 7.96 -12.68
CA SER A 252 10.20 9.10 -11.92
C SER A 252 8.97 8.72 -11.11
N LEU A 253 7.90 8.25 -11.76
CA LEU A 253 6.58 8.12 -11.13
C LEU A 253 5.86 6.89 -11.65
N ALA A 254 5.49 5.99 -10.74
CA ALA A 254 4.49 4.97 -10.99
C ALA A 254 3.17 5.31 -10.28
N VAL A 255 2.07 4.78 -10.79
CA VAL A 255 0.73 4.95 -10.19
C VAL A 255 0.17 3.60 -9.79
N CYS A 256 -0.39 3.55 -8.59
CA CYS A 256 -1.08 2.40 -8.04
C CYS A 256 -2.59 2.67 -8.04
N HIS A 257 -3.35 1.71 -8.56
CA HIS A 257 -4.79 1.63 -8.36
C HIS A 257 -5.10 0.38 -7.54
N LYS A 258 -6.14 0.44 -6.72
CA LYS A 258 -6.65 -0.74 -5.98
C LYS A 258 -7.23 -1.79 -6.93
N PHE A 259 -7.81 -2.83 -6.34
CA PHE A 259 -8.47 -3.87 -7.10
C PHE A 259 -9.75 -3.37 -7.81
N VAL A 260 -9.90 -3.77 -9.07
CA VAL A 260 -11.16 -3.67 -9.80
C VAL A 260 -12.07 -4.81 -9.35
N TYR A 261 -13.29 -4.49 -8.91
CA TYR A 261 -14.25 -5.45 -8.35
C TYR A 261 -15.66 -5.34 -8.98
N ASN A 262 -15.77 -4.71 -10.15
CA ASN A 262 -17.06 -4.54 -10.83
C ASN A 262 -17.12 -5.34 -12.15
N PRO A 263 -17.64 -6.58 -12.12
CA PRO A 263 -17.79 -7.40 -13.32
C PRO A 263 -18.95 -6.97 -14.22
N ALA A 264 -19.93 -6.22 -13.69
CA ALA A 264 -21.16 -5.88 -14.41
C ALA A 264 -21.08 -4.54 -15.17
N ARG A 265 -20.28 -3.58 -14.68
CA ARG A 265 -20.19 -2.23 -15.27
C ARG A 265 -19.03 -2.15 -16.24
N ASP A 266 -19.33 -1.80 -17.49
CA ASP A 266 -18.30 -1.42 -18.45
C ASP A 266 -17.89 0.04 -18.25
N PHE A 267 -16.61 0.26 -17.97
CA PHE A 267 -15.98 1.58 -17.96
C PHE A 267 -14.70 1.60 -18.81
N SER A 268 -14.54 0.64 -19.71
CA SER A 268 -13.34 0.43 -20.53
C SER A 268 -12.90 1.66 -21.31
N ILE A 269 -13.84 2.42 -21.88
CA ILE A 269 -13.53 3.67 -22.60
C ILE A 269 -12.89 4.71 -21.69
N ARG A 270 -13.50 4.96 -20.51
CA ARG A 270 -12.95 5.90 -19.52
C ARG A 270 -11.58 5.45 -19.01
N LEU A 271 -11.40 4.14 -18.85
CA LEU A 271 -10.13 3.56 -18.46
C LEU A 271 -9.04 3.81 -19.51
N VAL A 272 -9.33 3.66 -20.81
CA VAL A 272 -8.37 3.97 -21.88
C VAL A 272 -7.98 5.46 -21.86
N GLU A 273 -8.96 6.37 -21.75
CA GLU A 273 -8.67 7.81 -21.67
C GLU A 273 -7.78 8.14 -20.46
N TRP A 274 -8.10 7.57 -19.29
CA TRP A 274 -7.33 7.77 -18.08
C TRP A 274 -5.89 7.24 -18.21
N ILE A 275 -5.70 6.04 -18.76
CA ILE A 275 -4.36 5.46 -18.99
C ILE A 275 -3.55 6.29 -19.99
N GLU A 276 -4.15 6.74 -21.09
CA GLU A 276 -3.45 7.61 -22.05
C GLU A 276 -3.14 8.99 -21.47
N ALA A 277 -3.99 9.52 -20.59
CA ALA A 277 -3.66 10.72 -19.83
C ALA A 277 -2.44 10.48 -18.93
N LEU A 278 -2.38 9.39 -18.15
CA LEU A 278 -1.22 9.07 -17.32
C LEU A 278 0.08 9.06 -18.14
N ARG A 279 0.07 8.37 -19.28
CA ARG A 279 1.21 8.30 -20.21
C ARG A 279 1.61 9.68 -20.73
N ALA A 280 0.64 10.49 -21.17
CA ALA A 280 0.91 11.82 -21.69
C ALA A 280 1.49 12.79 -20.64
N TRP A 281 1.09 12.65 -19.38
CA TRP A 281 1.57 13.47 -18.27
C TRP A 281 2.88 12.98 -17.64
N GLY A 282 3.46 11.89 -18.15
CA GLY A 282 4.79 11.40 -17.78
C GLY A 282 4.79 10.39 -16.63
N VAL A 283 3.72 9.60 -16.47
CA VAL A 283 3.74 8.40 -15.61
C VAL A 283 4.48 7.29 -16.35
N ASP A 284 5.39 6.61 -15.65
CA ASP A 284 6.26 5.59 -16.19
C ASP A 284 5.62 4.20 -16.20
N HIS A 285 4.83 3.89 -15.17
CA HIS A 285 4.22 2.58 -14.96
C HIS A 285 2.92 2.67 -14.18
N LEU A 286 2.02 1.72 -14.43
CA LEU A 286 0.74 1.60 -13.74
C LEU A 286 0.59 0.19 -13.15
N THR A 287 0.21 0.09 -11.89
CA THR A 287 -0.12 -1.20 -11.27
C THR A 287 -1.59 -1.19 -10.87
N ILE A 288 -2.33 -2.18 -11.36
CA ILE A 288 -3.76 -2.39 -11.07
C ILE A 288 -3.94 -3.81 -10.55
N TYR A 289 -4.82 -3.96 -9.57
CA TYR A 289 -5.24 -5.27 -9.09
C TYR A 289 -6.59 -5.65 -9.68
N GLU A 290 -6.85 -6.94 -9.83
CA GLU A 290 -8.11 -7.43 -10.38
C GLU A 290 -8.71 -8.51 -9.48
N ALA A 291 -9.86 -8.18 -8.89
CA ALA A 291 -10.73 -9.15 -8.23
C ALA A 291 -11.79 -9.67 -9.22
N ALA A 292 -12.45 -8.74 -9.91
CA ALA A 292 -13.46 -9.03 -10.92
C ALA A 292 -13.67 -7.81 -11.82
N SER A 293 -13.62 -8.00 -13.14
CA SER A 293 -13.81 -6.91 -14.10
C SER A 293 -14.72 -7.31 -15.26
N HIS A 294 -15.38 -6.31 -15.85
CA HIS A 294 -16.16 -6.51 -17.08
C HIS A 294 -15.24 -7.00 -18.22
N PRO A 295 -15.68 -7.88 -19.14
CA PRO A 295 -14.81 -8.43 -20.19
C PRO A 295 -14.08 -7.37 -21.04
N ASN A 296 -14.73 -6.24 -21.34
CA ASN A 296 -14.07 -5.14 -22.07
C ASN A 296 -13.01 -4.42 -21.22
N VAL A 297 -13.21 -4.32 -19.90
CA VAL A 297 -12.21 -3.78 -18.97
C VAL A 297 -11.02 -4.74 -18.92
N LYS A 298 -11.24 -6.06 -18.80
CA LYS A 298 -10.18 -7.07 -18.87
C LYS A 298 -9.36 -6.97 -20.16
N LYS A 299 -10.01 -6.77 -21.32
CA LYS A 299 -9.33 -6.55 -22.61
C LYS A 299 -8.40 -5.35 -22.57
N VAL A 300 -8.86 -4.21 -22.04
CA VAL A 300 -8.04 -3.00 -21.89
C VAL A 300 -6.85 -3.23 -20.97
N LEU A 301 -7.08 -3.82 -19.80
CA LEU A 301 -6.00 -4.13 -18.83
C LEU A 301 -4.95 -5.05 -19.45
N THR A 302 -5.39 -6.13 -20.13
CA THR A 302 -4.51 -7.09 -20.80
C THR A 302 -3.72 -6.44 -21.94
N TYR A 303 -4.34 -5.53 -22.69
CA TYR A 303 -3.67 -4.78 -23.75
C TYR A 303 -2.51 -3.94 -23.20
N TYR A 304 -2.75 -3.14 -22.15
CA TYR A 304 -1.69 -2.33 -21.54
C TYR A 304 -0.65 -3.15 -20.78
N GLN A 305 -1.03 -4.32 -20.26
CA GLN A 305 -0.09 -5.29 -19.70
C GLN A 305 0.84 -5.84 -20.77
N THR A 306 0.31 -6.22 -21.94
CA THR A 306 1.11 -6.70 -23.07
C THR A 306 2.04 -5.62 -23.62
N LEU A 307 1.63 -4.35 -23.57
CA LEU A 307 2.50 -3.22 -23.92
C LEU A 307 3.60 -2.93 -22.88
N GLY A 308 3.59 -3.60 -21.73
CA GLY A 308 4.58 -3.40 -20.66
C GLY A 308 4.41 -2.10 -19.86
N PHE A 309 3.27 -1.41 -20.01
CA PHE A 309 2.96 -0.19 -19.25
C PHE A 309 2.19 -0.48 -17.95
N LEU A 310 1.50 -1.61 -17.90
CA LEU A 310 0.64 -1.99 -16.80
C LEU A 310 1.06 -3.33 -16.18
N SER A 311 1.18 -3.38 -14.86
CA SER A 311 1.19 -4.64 -14.11
C SER A 311 -0.23 -4.95 -13.65
N LEU A 312 -0.77 -6.09 -14.06
CA LEU A 312 -2.08 -6.57 -13.62
C LEU A 312 -1.88 -7.70 -12.61
N LEU A 313 -2.22 -7.45 -11.35
CA LEU A 313 -2.05 -8.41 -10.26
C LEU A 313 -3.40 -9.01 -9.84
N PRO A 314 -3.50 -10.32 -9.57
CA PRO A 314 -4.73 -10.91 -9.08
C PRO A 314 -5.04 -10.42 -7.65
N TRP A 315 -6.32 -10.29 -7.33
CA TRP A 315 -6.82 -10.00 -5.99
C TRP A 315 -7.95 -10.94 -5.61
N THR A 316 -7.94 -11.38 -4.36
CA THR A 316 -8.99 -12.14 -3.71
C THR A 316 -9.13 -11.63 -2.30
N SER A 317 -10.36 -11.41 -1.84
CA SER A 317 -10.62 -10.94 -0.48
C SER A 317 -9.98 -11.86 0.57
N PRO A 318 -9.52 -11.32 1.71
CA PRO A 318 -8.87 -12.09 2.75
C PRO A 318 -9.84 -13.03 3.49
N GLY A 319 -9.30 -14.12 4.03
CA GLY A 319 -9.96 -14.88 5.10
C GLY A 319 -11.29 -15.51 4.71
N SER A 320 -12.32 -15.22 5.50
CA SER A 320 -13.69 -15.74 5.33
C SER A 320 -14.54 -14.90 4.38
N GLU A 321 -13.98 -13.85 3.78
CA GLU A 321 -14.74 -12.97 2.90
C GLU A 321 -15.14 -13.68 1.59
N PRO A 322 -16.27 -13.25 0.97
CA PRO A 322 -16.77 -13.81 -0.27
C PRO A 322 -15.70 -13.86 -1.37
N GLN A 323 -15.63 -14.97 -2.11
CA GLN A 323 -14.70 -15.13 -3.25
C GLN A 323 -15.40 -15.06 -4.62
N SER A 324 -16.72 -14.84 -4.62
CA SER A 324 -17.49 -14.75 -5.86
C SER A 324 -17.42 -13.35 -6.46
N PRO A 325 -17.09 -13.20 -7.76
CA PRO A 325 -16.98 -11.91 -8.45
C PRO A 325 -18.14 -10.93 -8.23
N TYR A 326 -19.38 -11.42 -8.24
CA TYR A 326 -20.56 -10.57 -8.08
C TYR A 326 -20.83 -10.20 -6.61
N LEU A 327 -20.33 -10.99 -5.66
CA LEU A 327 -20.43 -10.68 -4.23
C LEU A 327 -19.42 -9.62 -3.81
N TYR A 328 -18.25 -9.52 -4.46
CA TYR A 328 -17.29 -8.43 -4.19
C TYR A 328 -17.95 -7.05 -4.31
N ARG A 329 -18.76 -6.85 -5.35
CA ARG A 329 -19.47 -5.58 -5.55
C ARG A 329 -20.40 -5.25 -4.39
N ILE A 330 -21.18 -6.23 -3.93
CA ILE A 330 -22.12 -6.06 -2.82
C ILE A 330 -21.34 -5.77 -1.54
N LEU A 331 -20.31 -6.57 -1.24
CA LEU A 331 -19.46 -6.40 -0.06
C LEU A 331 -18.87 -4.99 -0.02
N TYR A 332 -18.13 -4.59 -1.05
CA TYR A 332 -17.37 -3.34 -1.03
C TYR A 332 -18.23 -2.08 -1.15
N ASP A 333 -19.42 -2.16 -1.77
CA ASP A 333 -20.35 -1.03 -1.80
C ASP A 333 -21.06 -0.82 -0.45
N THR A 334 -21.31 -1.89 0.32
CA THR A 334 -22.10 -1.87 1.56
C THR A 334 -21.26 -1.86 2.84
N GLN A 335 -20.13 -2.55 2.86
CA GLN A 335 -19.21 -2.67 3.99
C GLN A 335 -17.98 -1.79 3.77
N ARG A 336 -18.13 -0.50 4.08
CA ARG A 336 -17.07 0.50 3.83
C ARG A 336 -15.82 0.29 4.67
N TYR A 337 -15.96 -0.18 5.90
CA TYR A 337 -14.80 -0.50 6.75
C TYR A 337 -13.95 -1.59 6.09
N VAL A 338 -14.56 -2.69 5.64
CA VAL A 338 -13.89 -3.79 4.94
C VAL A 338 -13.20 -3.29 3.67
N LEU A 339 -13.89 -2.52 2.81
CA LEU A 339 -13.27 -1.95 1.61
C LEU A 339 -12.02 -1.12 1.94
N PHE A 340 -12.11 -0.23 2.93
CA PHE A 340 -11.02 0.64 3.36
C PHE A 340 -9.85 -0.12 3.98
N THR A 341 -10.16 -1.23 4.64
CA THR A 341 -9.19 -2.14 5.26
C THR A 341 -8.43 -2.91 4.19
N ASP A 342 -9.17 -3.51 3.26
CA ASP A 342 -8.62 -4.29 2.15
C ASP A 342 -7.77 -3.46 1.20
N GLU A 343 -8.19 -2.24 0.85
CA GLU A 343 -7.49 -1.42 -0.15
C GLU A 343 -6.10 -0.96 0.31
N ASN A 344 -5.81 -0.92 1.61
CA ASN A 344 -4.49 -0.52 2.10
C ASN A 344 -3.41 -1.56 1.77
N VAL A 345 -3.77 -2.83 1.62
CA VAL A 345 -2.84 -3.90 1.23
C VAL A 345 -2.31 -3.70 -0.20
N PRO A 346 -3.13 -3.60 -1.28
CA PRO A 346 -2.64 -3.39 -2.63
C PRO A 346 -1.92 -2.04 -2.82
N TYR A 347 -2.32 -0.98 -2.10
CA TYR A 347 -1.57 0.28 -2.14
C TYR A 347 -0.16 0.10 -1.61
N THR A 348 -0.02 -0.60 -0.49
CA THR A 348 1.26 -0.81 0.17
C THR A 348 2.11 -1.83 -0.58
N ASP A 349 1.53 -2.90 -1.10
CA ASP A 349 2.20 -3.86 -1.98
C ASP A 349 2.79 -3.16 -3.21
N CYS A 350 1.99 -2.32 -3.88
CA CYS A 350 2.43 -1.59 -5.06
C CYS A 350 3.59 -0.62 -4.73
N LEU A 351 3.49 0.11 -3.61
CA LEU A 351 4.60 0.93 -3.11
C LEU A 351 5.87 0.08 -2.94
N LEU A 352 5.78 -1.03 -2.21
CA LEU A 352 6.92 -1.85 -1.84
C LEU A 352 7.55 -2.57 -3.05
N ARG A 353 6.79 -2.91 -4.09
CA ARG A 353 7.34 -3.38 -5.38
C ARG A 353 8.18 -2.31 -6.08
N HIS A 354 7.83 -1.03 -5.89
CA HIS A 354 8.43 0.06 -6.64
C HIS A 354 9.48 0.88 -5.87
N ILE A 355 9.75 0.59 -4.59
CA ILE A 355 10.76 1.32 -3.82
C ILE A 355 12.15 1.29 -4.46
N GLY A 356 12.51 0.23 -5.18
CA GLY A 356 13.79 0.11 -5.89
C GLY A 356 13.78 0.62 -7.33
N THR A 357 12.60 0.90 -7.92
CA THR A 357 12.46 1.20 -9.36
C THR A 357 11.94 2.61 -9.66
N HIS A 358 11.22 3.25 -8.75
CA HIS A 358 10.64 4.58 -8.98
C HIS A 358 10.99 5.55 -7.84
N GLN A 359 11.08 6.84 -8.12
CA GLN A 359 11.28 7.87 -7.10
C GLN A 359 9.98 8.15 -6.33
N TYR A 360 8.85 8.15 -7.04
CA TYR A 360 7.55 8.48 -6.50
C TYR A 360 6.48 7.47 -6.86
N ILE A 361 5.47 7.37 -6.00
CA ILE A 361 4.27 6.55 -6.20
C ILE A 361 3.02 7.40 -5.99
N GLY A 362 2.13 7.45 -6.98
CA GLY A 362 0.79 8.03 -6.82
C GLY A 362 -0.26 6.95 -6.51
N VAL A 363 -1.25 7.25 -5.67
CA VAL A 363 -2.40 6.36 -5.42
C VAL A 363 -3.68 7.04 -5.88
N TRP A 364 -4.21 6.67 -7.04
CA TRP A 364 -5.32 7.39 -7.69
C TRP A 364 -6.47 6.44 -8.08
N ASP A 365 -7.70 6.95 -8.00
CA ASP A 365 -8.86 6.29 -8.60
C ASP A 365 -9.00 6.65 -10.10
N VAL A 366 -9.71 5.83 -10.87
CA VAL A 366 -9.86 6.02 -12.34
C VAL A 366 -10.64 7.31 -12.68
N ASP A 367 -11.42 7.82 -11.74
CA ASP A 367 -12.15 9.10 -11.84
C ASP A 367 -11.36 10.29 -11.29
N GLU A 368 -10.08 10.11 -10.96
CA GLU A 368 -9.23 11.10 -10.34
C GLU A 368 -7.93 11.32 -11.13
N PHE A 369 -7.45 12.56 -11.16
CA PHE A 369 -6.17 12.90 -11.77
C PHE A 369 -5.50 14.09 -11.08
N ILE A 370 -4.23 13.96 -10.71
CA ILE A 370 -3.46 15.11 -10.22
C ILE A 370 -2.94 15.91 -11.42
N LEU A 371 -3.36 17.16 -11.51
CA LEU A 371 -2.99 18.08 -12.59
C LEU A 371 -1.97 19.11 -12.09
N PRO A 372 -0.77 19.18 -12.70
CA PRO A 372 0.17 20.28 -12.48
C PRO A 372 -0.42 21.62 -12.91
N SER A 373 -0.34 22.64 -12.06
CA SER A 373 -0.89 23.97 -12.35
C SER A 373 0.02 24.80 -13.25
N THR A 374 1.33 24.66 -13.10
CA THR A 374 2.34 25.46 -13.83
C THR A 374 3.30 24.62 -14.65
N GLU A 375 3.57 23.39 -14.24
CA GLU A 375 4.61 22.56 -14.85
C GLU A 375 4.15 21.81 -16.12
N ALA A 376 5.12 21.35 -16.90
CA ALA A 376 4.81 20.60 -18.12
C ALA A 376 4.28 19.19 -17.87
N SER A 377 4.75 18.52 -16.82
CA SER A 377 4.53 17.10 -16.57
C SER A 377 4.57 16.80 -15.08
N LEU A 378 4.03 15.66 -14.65
CA LEU A 378 4.07 15.21 -13.25
C LEU A 378 5.50 15.08 -12.68
N PRO A 379 6.49 14.51 -13.39
CA PRO A 379 7.88 14.48 -12.92
C PRO A 379 8.47 15.86 -12.59
N LYS A 380 8.30 16.83 -13.51
CA LYS A 380 8.76 18.22 -13.31
C LYS A 380 8.07 18.90 -12.13
N MET A 381 6.76 18.67 -11.99
CA MET A 381 6.00 19.12 -10.82
C MET A 381 6.58 18.56 -9.52
N MET A 382 6.86 17.25 -9.45
CA MET A 382 7.45 16.63 -8.26
C MET A 382 8.83 17.20 -7.93
N LYS A 383 9.68 17.41 -8.94
CA LYS A 383 11.00 18.05 -8.74
C LYS A 383 10.87 19.44 -8.10
N LYS A 384 9.94 20.26 -8.59
CA LYS A 384 9.70 21.62 -8.08
C LYS A 384 9.13 21.61 -6.67
N VAL A 385 8.11 20.80 -6.44
CA VAL A 385 7.44 20.72 -5.12
C VAL A 385 8.39 20.16 -4.07
N ARG A 386 9.21 19.16 -4.40
CA ARG A 386 10.25 18.66 -3.50
C ARG A 386 11.29 19.71 -3.17
N ALA A 387 11.81 20.43 -4.17
CA ALA A 387 12.78 21.50 -3.93
C ALA A 387 12.23 22.57 -2.98
N LYS A 388 10.98 23.01 -3.20
CA LYS A 388 10.31 23.97 -2.32
C LYS A 388 10.08 23.44 -0.91
N ALA A 389 9.71 22.16 -0.76
CA ALA A 389 9.60 21.54 0.56
C ALA A 389 10.96 21.52 1.28
N SER A 390 12.04 21.20 0.58
CA SER A 390 13.40 21.22 1.13
C SER A 390 13.86 22.62 1.53
N GLU A 391 13.52 23.66 0.76
CA GLU A 391 13.78 25.06 1.12
C GLU A 391 13.06 25.48 2.42
N GLN A 392 11.93 24.84 2.74
CA GLN A 392 11.20 25.02 3.99
C GLN A 392 11.72 24.12 5.13
N GLY A 393 12.79 23.35 4.90
CA GLY A 393 13.32 22.39 5.87
C GLY A 393 12.45 21.15 6.07
N LEU A 394 11.50 20.89 5.17
CA LEU A 394 10.58 19.76 5.26
C LEU A 394 11.16 18.54 4.53
N THR A 395 10.85 17.35 5.06
CA THR A 395 11.11 16.04 4.42
C THR A 395 9.81 15.24 4.31
N PRO A 396 8.88 15.64 3.41
CA PRO A 396 7.55 15.07 3.37
C PRO A 396 7.58 13.61 2.89
N THR A 397 6.82 12.76 3.55
CA THR A 397 6.56 11.39 3.08
C THR A 397 5.53 11.39 1.94
N SER A 398 4.59 12.35 1.98
CA SER A 398 3.52 12.48 0.97
C SER A 398 3.29 13.93 0.57
N TYR A 399 2.99 14.14 -0.72
CA TYR A 399 2.64 15.41 -1.32
C TYR A 399 1.17 15.38 -1.75
N LEU A 400 0.32 16.16 -1.10
CA LEU A 400 -1.14 16.08 -1.19
C LEU A 400 -1.70 17.17 -2.12
N ALA A 401 -2.44 16.76 -3.14
CA ALA A 401 -3.23 17.64 -3.98
C ALA A 401 -4.65 17.80 -3.42
N ARG A 402 -5.15 19.05 -3.39
CA ARG A 402 -6.53 19.35 -2.95
C ARG A 402 -7.53 19.07 -4.07
N CYS A 403 -8.68 18.52 -3.68
CA CYS A 403 -9.73 18.14 -4.61
C CYS A 403 -10.53 19.35 -5.11
N THR A 404 -10.83 19.32 -6.41
CA THR A 404 -11.84 20.13 -7.09
C THR A 404 -12.67 19.22 -7.99
N TYR A 405 -13.98 19.45 -8.03
CA TYR A 405 -14.92 18.56 -8.71
C TYR A 405 -15.17 19.02 -10.13
N TYR A 406 -15.14 18.06 -11.06
CA TYR A 406 -15.59 18.18 -12.44
C TYR A 406 -16.87 17.36 -12.59
N PHE A 407 -18.02 18.03 -12.72
CA PHE A 407 -19.31 17.34 -12.66
C PHE A 407 -19.72 16.74 -14.01
N ASP A 408 -20.20 15.48 -13.98
CA ASP A 408 -20.63 14.72 -15.17
C ASP A 408 -21.72 15.42 -16.00
N ASP A 409 -22.51 16.30 -15.38
CA ASP A 409 -23.58 17.04 -16.05
C ASP A 409 -23.14 18.42 -16.59
N LEU A 410 -21.89 18.82 -16.34
CA LEU A 410 -21.31 20.09 -16.79
C LEU A 410 -20.30 19.90 -17.94
N GLN A 411 -20.72 19.16 -18.97
CA GLN A 411 -19.96 19.02 -20.20
C GLN A 411 -19.93 20.34 -21.00
N GLU A 412 -18.81 20.58 -21.68
CA GLU A 412 -18.75 21.61 -22.73
C GLU A 412 -19.00 20.93 -24.08
N GLU A 413 -19.88 21.53 -24.89
CA GLU A 413 -20.11 21.08 -26.27
C GLU A 413 -18.78 21.06 -27.02
N PRO A 414 -18.44 19.98 -27.74
CA PRO A 414 -17.21 19.91 -28.49
C PRO A 414 -17.07 21.11 -29.42
N ASP A 415 -15.85 21.48 -29.71
CA ASP A 415 -15.45 22.27 -30.88
C ASP A 415 -15.77 21.56 -32.22
N GLY A 416 -16.80 20.69 -32.25
CA GLY A 416 -17.16 19.78 -33.33
C GLY A 416 -16.17 18.63 -33.56
N LYS A 417 -15.04 18.60 -32.86
CA LYS A 417 -13.90 17.70 -33.16
C LYS A 417 -13.63 16.62 -32.11
N LEU A 418 -14.19 16.73 -30.91
CA LEU A 418 -13.97 15.77 -29.83
C LEU A 418 -15.13 14.75 -29.74
N PRO A 419 -14.89 13.45 -29.95
CA PRO A 419 -15.93 12.42 -29.86
C PRO A 419 -16.66 12.39 -28.50
N GLU A 420 -17.93 11.94 -28.50
CA GLU A 420 -18.80 11.89 -27.32
C GLU A 420 -18.30 10.99 -26.19
N TYR A 421 -17.50 9.99 -26.52
CA TYR A 421 -17.05 8.99 -25.56
C TYR A 421 -15.89 9.47 -24.66
N PHE A 422 -15.28 10.63 -24.94
CA PHE A 422 -14.27 11.23 -24.07
C PHE A 422 -14.92 11.85 -22.84
N HIS A 423 -14.46 11.48 -21.65
CA HIS A 423 -14.97 11.99 -20.39
C HIS A 423 -14.10 13.13 -19.87
N MET A 424 -12.85 12.89 -19.53
CA MET A 424 -11.97 13.89 -18.92
C MET A 424 -11.77 15.12 -19.80
N LEU A 425 -11.64 14.92 -21.12
CA LEU A 425 -11.44 16.02 -22.08
C LEU A 425 -12.71 16.84 -22.36
N ARG A 426 -13.91 16.32 -22.06
CA ARG A 426 -15.19 17.06 -22.23
C ARG A 426 -15.64 17.77 -20.95
N HIS A 427 -15.16 17.33 -19.80
CA HIS A 427 -15.47 17.93 -18.50
C HIS A 427 -14.34 18.87 -18.10
N ILE A 428 -14.42 20.12 -18.57
CA ILE A 428 -13.42 21.18 -18.30
C ILE A 428 -13.98 22.32 -17.45
N LYS A 429 -15.13 22.11 -16.80
CA LYS A 429 -15.68 23.01 -15.79
C LYS A 429 -15.49 22.37 -14.43
N ARG A 430 -14.72 23.04 -13.57
CA ARG A 430 -14.47 22.59 -12.20
C ARG A 430 -15.01 23.56 -11.18
N THR A 431 -15.17 23.10 -9.94
CA THR A 431 -15.51 23.97 -8.81
C THR A 431 -14.40 24.98 -8.53
N VAL A 432 -14.78 26.23 -8.26
CA VAL A 432 -13.84 27.26 -7.78
C VAL A 432 -13.32 26.89 -6.39
N LYS A 433 -14.23 26.39 -5.54
CA LYS A 433 -13.91 25.90 -4.20
C LYS A 433 -13.17 24.57 -4.28
N PHE A 434 -12.08 24.49 -3.54
CA PHE A 434 -11.36 23.24 -3.26
C PHE A 434 -11.81 22.65 -1.92
N THR A 435 -11.75 21.33 -1.78
CA THR A 435 -11.98 20.66 -0.49
C THR A 435 -11.00 21.16 0.58
N PRO A 436 -11.36 21.15 1.87
CA PRO A 436 -10.43 21.49 2.94
C PRO A 436 -9.14 20.63 2.89
N PRO A 437 -8.02 21.11 3.46
CA PRO A 437 -6.82 20.29 3.61
C PRO A 437 -7.15 18.94 4.28
N ARG A 438 -6.55 17.85 3.77
CA ARG A 438 -6.74 16.46 4.25
C ARG A 438 -8.12 15.84 4.01
N VAL A 439 -9.04 16.56 3.36
CA VAL A 439 -10.38 16.06 3.04
C VAL A 439 -10.43 15.72 1.55
N PHE A 440 -10.62 14.44 1.23
CA PHE A 440 -10.64 13.91 -0.15
C PHE A 440 -9.41 14.31 -0.99
N THR A 441 -8.25 14.48 -0.36
CA THR A 441 -6.98 14.78 -1.06
C THR A 441 -6.35 13.52 -1.61
N LYS A 442 -5.68 13.57 -2.75
CA LYS A 442 -4.86 12.45 -3.25
C LYS A 442 -3.39 12.81 -3.21
N ALA A 443 -2.55 11.81 -3.02
CA ALA A 443 -1.14 12.01 -2.74
C ALA A 443 -0.23 11.37 -3.78
N ILE A 444 0.97 11.93 -3.86
CA ILE A 444 2.15 11.30 -4.43
C ILE A 444 3.15 11.10 -3.29
N HIS A 445 3.66 9.89 -3.12
CA HIS A 445 4.47 9.45 -2.00
C HIS A 445 5.94 9.33 -2.43
N ASP A 446 6.86 9.79 -1.57
CA ASP A 446 8.30 9.62 -1.78
C ASP A 446 8.72 8.21 -1.34
N THR A 447 9.22 7.43 -2.30
CA THR A 447 9.66 6.04 -2.06
C THR A 447 10.87 5.94 -1.15
N SER A 448 11.55 7.03 -0.84
CA SER A 448 12.66 7.06 0.12
C SER A 448 12.18 6.95 1.56
N TYR A 449 10.92 7.32 1.83
CA TYR A 449 10.38 7.43 3.19
C TYR A 449 9.13 6.58 3.43
N ALA A 450 8.21 6.50 2.46
CA ALA A 450 6.93 5.85 2.66
C ALA A 450 7.09 4.33 2.89
N LEU A 451 6.37 3.77 3.86
CA LEU A 451 6.40 2.35 4.19
C LEU A 451 5.02 1.69 4.06
N GLY A 452 3.95 2.40 4.45
CA GLY A 452 2.58 1.92 4.41
C GLY A 452 1.64 3.00 3.89
N LEU A 453 0.72 2.64 2.99
CA LEU A 453 -0.15 3.60 2.30
C LEU A 453 -1.63 3.41 2.61
N HIS A 454 -2.32 4.54 2.60
CA HIS A 454 -3.76 4.65 2.46
C HIS A 454 -4.05 5.47 1.17
N ALA A 455 -5.28 5.40 0.65
CA ALA A 455 -5.73 6.10 -0.55
C ALA A 455 -5.40 7.61 -0.57
N HIS A 456 -5.39 8.28 0.58
CA HIS A 456 -5.21 9.73 0.66
C HIS A 456 -3.82 10.21 1.16
N PHE A 457 -3.07 9.37 1.89
CA PHE A 457 -1.77 9.72 2.49
C PHE A 457 -1.00 8.47 2.95
N ALA A 458 0.32 8.59 3.18
CA ALA A 458 1.10 7.51 3.79
C ALA A 458 0.74 7.35 5.28
N LEU A 459 0.43 6.12 5.70
CA LEU A 459 0.14 5.76 7.08
C LEU A 459 1.43 5.60 7.89
N LEU A 460 2.44 4.96 7.29
CA LEU A 460 3.72 4.63 7.92
C LEU A 460 4.88 5.13 7.07
N ASN A 461 5.97 5.50 7.73
CA ASN A 461 7.29 5.72 7.16
C ASN A 461 8.35 4.86 7.87
N LEU A 462 9.62 5.02 7.51
CA LEU A 462 10.71 4.23 8.11
C LEU A 462 10.87 4.42 9.63
N LYS A 463 10.31 5.49 10.21
CA LYS A 463 10.37 5.81 11.65
C LYS A 463 9.08 5.47 12.41
N GLY A 464 8.07 4.92 11.72
CA GLY A 464 6.76 4.56 12.30
C GLY A 464 5.61 5.36 11.71
N GLU A 465 4.61 5.70 12.53
CA GLU A 465 3.40 6.42 12.10
C GLU A 465 3.71 7.83 11.59
N VAL A 466 3.14 8.18 10.44
CA VAL A 466 3.35 9.48 9.80
C VAL A 466 2.61 10.59 10.54
N SER A 467 3.36 11.61 10.97
CA SER A 467 2.79 12.83 11.53
C SER A 467 2.11 13.65 10.44
N ARG A 468 0.78 13.74 10.51
CA ARG A 468 -0.03 14.49 9.54
C ARG A 468 0.33 15.98 9.49
N ASP A 469 0.90 16.52 10.57
CA ASP A 469 1.23 17.93 10.71
C ASP A 469 2.63 18.30 10.20
N HIS A 470 3.57 17.36 10.18
CA HIS A 470 4.98 17.65 9.88
C HIS A 470 5.51 16.91 8.64
N GLU A 471 4.91 15.77 8.28
CA GLU A 471 5.43 14.86 7.25
C GLU A 471 4.54 14.78 6.01
N LEU A 472 3.50 15.62 5.95
CA LEU A 472 2.64 15.80 4.79
C LEU A 472 2.83 17.20 4.20
N TYR A 473 3.12 17.28 2.92
CA TYR A 473 3.19 18.54 2.19
C TYR A 473 1.90 18.80 1.44
N HIS A 474 1.20 19.89 1.77
CA HIS A 474 -0.02 20.28 1.08
C HIS A 474 0.31 21.16 -0.13
N MET A 475 0.10 20.63 -1.33
CA MET A 475 0.35 21.37 -2.56
C MET A 475 -0.63 22.53 -2.73
N TYR A 476 -0.12 23.68 -3.15
CA TYR A 476 -0.90 24.88 -3.38
C TYR A 476 -1.55 24.86 -4.76
N PRO A 477 -2.90 24.82 -4.87
CA PRO A 477 -3.58 24.59 -6.14
C PRO A 477 -3.27 25.60 -7.24
N ALA A 478 -3.01 26.86 -6.92
CA ALA A 478 -2.79 27.88 -7.94
C ALA A 478 -1.39 27.81 -8.58
N SER A 479 -0.38 27.27 -7.88
CA SER A 479 1.02 27.31 -8.34
C SER A 479 1.66 25.94 -8.54
N GLU A 480 1.12 24.89 -7.91
CA GLU A 480 1.75 23.57 -7.84
C GLU A 480 0.88 22.51 -8.51
N ALA A 481 -0.19 22.07 -7.84
CA ALA A 481 -1.04 21.00 -8.33
C ALA A 481 -2.42 20.99 -7.68
N GLN A 482 -3.39 20.43 -8.40
CA GLN A 482 -4.73 20.15 -7.90
C GLN A 482 -5.16 18.73 -8.27
N LEU A 483 -6.06 18.15 -7.48
CA LEU A 483 -6.72 16.89 -7.81
C LEU A 483 -8.02 17.19 -8.55
N ALA A 484 -8.10 16.79 -9.82
CA ALA A 484 -9.33 16.77 -10.60
C ALA A 484 -10.11 15.50 -10.27
N HIS A 485 -11.32 15.66 -9.71
CA HIS A 485 -12.22 14.55 -9.41
C HIS A 485 -13.45 14.60 -10.32
N TYR A 486 -13.54 13.66 -11.27
CA TYR A 486 -14.57 13.60 -12.31
C TYR A 486 -15.76 12.75 -11.89
N ARG A 487 -16.87 13.37 -11.49
CA ARG A 487 -17.98 12.64 -10.86
C ARG A 487 -19.29 13.39 -10.87
N HIS A 488 -20.40 12.68 -10.74
CA HIS A 488 -21.73 13.27 -10.75
C HIS A 488 -22.06 14.20 -9.56
N GLN A 489 -21.62 13.86 -8.33
CA GLN A 489 -21.96 14.59 -7.09
C GLN A 489 -20.77 14.64 -6.14
N CYS A 490 -20.59 15.64 -5.29
CA CYS A 490 -19.46 15.71 -4.35
C CYS A 490 -19.38 14.49 -3.41
N GLN A 491 -18.19 14.22 -2.87
CA GLN A 491 -17.99 13.19 -1.83
C GLN A 491 -18.24 13.78 -0.45
N GLY A 492 -18.85 13.00 0.45
CA GLY A 492 -19.06 13.36 1.86
C GLY A 492 -20.52 13.43 2.29
N GLU A 493 -20.71 13.65 3.60
CA GLU A 493 -21.99 13.51 4.32
C GLU A 493 -22.93 14.72 4.15
N ASP A 494 -22.47 15.85 3.60
CA ASP A 494 -23.34 17.01 3.37
C ASP A 494 -23.52 17.36 1.89
N GLN A 495 -24.56 16.80 1.29
CA GLN A 495 -25.00 17.17 -0.05
C GLN A 495 -25.53 18.61 -0.14
N THR A 496 -25.85 19.24 0.99
CA THR A 496 -26.23 20.66 1.05
C THR A 496 -25.02 21.53 0.72
N GLU A 497 -23.85 21.24 1.31
CA GLU A 497 -22.63 21.95 0.99
C GLU A 497 -22.28 21.83 -0.50
N CYS A 498 -22.41 20.63 -1.07
CA CYS A 498 -22.20 20.42 -2.50
C CYS A 498 -23.10 21.32 -3.35
N LYS A 499 -24.40 21.36 -3.05
CA LYS A 499 -25.41 22.13 -3.78
C LYS A 499 -25.27 23.65 -3.61
N THR A 500 -24.77 24.10 -2.47
CA THR A 500 -24.74 25.53 -2.11
C THR A 500 -23.39 26.19 -2.33
N LEU A 501 -22.28 25.47 -2.08
CA LEU A 501 -20.93 26.06 -2.07
C LEU A 501 -20.03 25.58 -3.22
N PHE A 502 -20.31 24.41 -3.80
CA PHE A 502 -19.48 23.85 -4.87
C PHE A 502 -20.14 24.01 -6.24
N ARG A 503 -21.32 23.41 -6.44
CA ARG A 503 -22.00 23.36 -7.74
C ARG A 503 -22.31 24.73 -8.37
N PRO A 504 -22.78 25.75 -7.63
CA PRO A 504 -23.10 27.06 -8.22
C PRO A 504 -21.86 27.84 -8.69
N HIS A 505 -20.67 27.46 -8.23
CA HIS A 505 -19.44 28.23 -8.42
C HIS A 505 -18.42 27.41 -9.21
N VAL A 506 -18.52 27.47 -10.53
CA VAL A 506 -17.62 26.76 -11.45
C VAL A 506 -16.80 27.70 -12.30
N VAL A 507 -15.61 27.25 -12.69
CA VAL A 507 -14.68 27.95 -13.58
C VAL A 507 -14.19 27.00 -14.66
N ARG A 508 -13.92 27.53 -15.85
CA ARG A 508 -13.32 26.78 -16.94
C ARG A 508 -11.85 26.51 -16.64
N ASP A 509 -11.43 25.26 -16.75
CA ASP A 509 -10.07 24.79 -16.54
C ASP A 509 -9.67 23.84 -17.67
N THR A 510 -8.76 24.29 -18.53
CA THR A 510 -8.28 23.55 -19.71
C THR A 510 -6.93 22.88 -19.46
N THR A 511 -6.51 22.72 -18.20
CA THR A 511 -5.18 22.15 -17.89
C THR A 511 -5.00 20.77 -18.52
N MET A 512 -6.02 19.91 -18.46
CA MET A 512 -5.99 18.58 -19.11
C MET A 512 -5.79 18.66 -20.64
N TRP A 513 -6.20 19.77 -21.28
CA TRP A 513 -6.06 19.94 -22.73
C TRP A 513 -4.62 20.18 -23.21
N LYS A 514 -3.66 20.37 -22.29
CA LYS A 514 -2.24 20.49 -22.64
C LYS A 514 -1.76 19.37 -23.57
N TYR A 515 -2.26 18.16 -23.32
CA TYR A 515 -1.96 16.97 -24.12
C TYR A 515 -3.18 16.45 -24.89
N LYS A 516 -4.20 17.29 -25.14
CA LYS A 516 -5.47 16.92 -25.81
C LYS A 516 -5.22 16.10 -27.08
N HIS A 517 -4.37 16.59 -27.98
CA HIS A 517 -4.11 15.93 -29.26
C HIS A 517 -3.53 14.52 -29.07
N GLN A 518 -2.52 14.37 -28.21
CA GLN A 518 -1.88 13.08 -27.92
C GLN A 518 -2.87 12.10 -27.28
N ILE A 519 -3.63 12.56 -26.29
CA ILE A 519 -4.61 11.73 -25.57
C ILE A 519 -5.71 11.28 -26.54
N VAL A 520 -6.25 12.18 -27.37
CA VAL A 520 -7.29 11.85 -28.36
C VAL A 520 -6.79 10.83 -29.37
N GLN A 521 -5.62 11.09 -29.98
CA GLN A 521 -5.06 10.23 -31.00
C GLN A 521 -4.80 8.81 -30.48
N ASN A 522 -4.15 8.68 -29.32
CA ASN A 522 -3.83 7.38 -28.76
C ASN A 522 -5.07 6.64 -28.25
N THR A 523 -5.97 7.34 -27.55
CA THR A 523 -7.21 6.75 -27.04
C THR A 523 -8.02 6.18 -28.20
N THR A 524 -8.24 6.98 -29.25
CA THR A 524 -8.97 6.54 -30.45
C THR A 524 -8.33 5.30 -31.08
N LYS A 525 -6.99 5.30 -31.22
CA LYS A 525 -6.25 4.15 -31.75
C LYS A 525 -6.48 2.89 -30.94
N VAL A 526 -6.43 2.98 -29.60
CA VAL A 526 -6.64 1.83 -28.71
C VAL A 526 -8.08 1.34 -28.78
N LEU A 527 -9.07 2.24 -28.74
CA LEU A 527 -10.49 1.89 -28.82
C LEU A 527 -10.83 1.16 -30.13
N VAL A 528 -10.30 1.62 -31.27
CA VAL A 528 -10.45 0.95 -32.57
C VAL A 528 -9.76 -0.41 -32.58
N THR A 529 -8.52 -0.49 -32.07
CA THR A 529 -7.75 -1.75 -32.00
C THR A 529 -8.49 -2.82 -31.19
N LEU A 530 -9.10 -2.42 -30.07
CA LEU A 530 -9.82 -3.31 -29.16
C LEU A 530 -11.30 -3.49 -29.53
N LYS A 531 -11.78 -2.84 -30.60
CA LYS A 531 -13.17 -2.87 -31.06
C LYS A 531 -14.17 -2.44 -29.96
N LEU A 532 -13.80 -1.41 -29.19
CA LEU A 532 -14.63 -0.85 -28.11
C LEU A 532 -15.55 0.28 -28.58
N THR A 533 -15.26 0.83 -29.77
CA THR A 533 -16.11 1.78 -30.49
C THR A 533 -16.21 1.35 -31.95
N THR A 534 -17.30 1.70 -32.62
CA THR A 534 -17.37 1.59 -34.09
C THR A 534 -16.42 2.59 -34.76
N PRO A 535 -15.82 2.25 -35.92
CA PRO A 535 -14.85 3.09 -36.63
C PRO A 535 -15.34 4.50 -36.96
#